data_AF-A0A9E4HN59-F1
#
_entry.id   AF-A0A9E4HN59-F1
#
_cell.length_a   1.000
_cell.length_b   1.000
_cell.length_c   1.000
_cell.angle_alpha   90.00
_cell.angle_beta   90.00
_cell.angle_gamma   90.00
#
_symmetry.space_group_name_H-M   'P 1'
#
loop_
_entity.id
_entity.type
_entity.pdbx_description
1 polymer ?
#
loop_
_entity_poly.entity_id
_entity_poly.type
_entity_poly.pdbx_seq_one_letter_code
_entity_poly.pdbx_strand_id
1 'polypeptide(L)'
;MPHRHRTLIALALAAAATAALPAQDLSPGFVDPEPILRAARDAIGTDNLRCVTLSGTDLYSGMVGQQRYHGYEVDWPRGAPLTNYVRTMNWDEGTLTESFDREPGRNPASWRWGMGWLDGTPVQSASRQHFYVNGDVAWHRDGDDGEPVAAHPDQAEIWQLDMWINPHGFLKAAQLPGANPHATWRWELGEMGRDGATVRPEKVFIVSITMLGKYRVDATINQQNLLQRIHTWVAEPALGDFNYEHEFSNDSYVDAGDGVRFPTGWHHHQGWDDNYQAQSENAGHNAFGGLLDDIRVNDCGDAPEPPDAVREATFPVTVETEALADGVWLLGGASHNSVAVEFADYVAVVEAPIDERRNLAVIDEVVRLVPDKPIRFLINTHQHHDHIGGLRTYMHIGATIVTHWKNYDFYTRDVLNYAPRTLAPDMVSLWPPTELAEGYQYETVRENYWLHDGTRSMHVSYVHPLRLVEGMLVAYLPNERMLIEAALYDPPRPGAPGPAEPNADHRSLLRHVTRLGLDVETIVPIHGRPVPWSQFAEFVGGE
;
A
#
# COMPACT_ATOMS: atom_id res chain seq x y z
N MET A 1 96.21 9.57 11.36
CA MET A 1 96.20 8.35 10.53
C MET A 1 95.60 7.21 11.35
N PRO A 2 94.83 6.30 10.75
CA PRO A 2 93.37 6.24 10.89
C PRO A 2 92.88 5.09 11.80
N HIS A 3 91.60 5.07 12.20
CA HIS A 3 90.73 3.89 11.99
C HIS A 3 89.26 4.10 12.42
N ARG A 4 88.39 3.96 11.41
CA ARG A 4 87.15 3.15 11.37
C ARG A 4 85.96 3.56 12.25
N HIS A 5 84.99 4.21 11.60
CA HIS A 5 83.58 4.19 11.97
C HIS A 5 83.01 2.76 11.99
N ARG A 6 82.29 2.41 13.05
CA ARG A 6 81.34 1.28 13.09
C ARG A 6 79.97 1.83 13.46
N THR A 7 79.06 1.78 12.50
CA THR A 7 77.64 2.07 12.67
C THR A 7 76.98 0.88 13.37
N LEU A 8 76.38 1.10 14.54
CA LEU A 8 75.50 0.14 15.22
C LEU A 8 74.06 0.47 14.86
N ILE A 9 73.42 -0.44 14.14
CA ILE A 9 71.98 -0.43 13.85
C ILE A 9 71.26 -0.95 15.11
N ALA A 10 70.43 -0.12 15.72
CA ALA A 10 69.53 -0.53 16.79
C ALA A 10 68.21 -1.02 16.16
N LEU A 11 67.89 -2.31 16.32
CA LEU A 11 66.58 -2.86 16.04
C LEU A 11 65.58 -2.34 17.08
N ALA A 12 64.55 -1.61 16.64
CA ALA A 12 63.39 -1.31 17.47
C ALA A 12 62.38 -2.47 17.36
N LEU A 13 62.15 -3.20 18.45
CA LEU A 13 61.01 -4.09 18.58
C LEU A 13 59.74 -3.25 18.80
N ALA A 14 58.84 -3.22 17.82
CA ALA A 14 57.47 -2.75 18.01
C ALA A 14 56.65 -3.87 18.66
N ALA A 15 56.36 -3.75 19.95
CA ALA A 15 55.38 -4.58 20.62
C ALA A 15 53.98 -4.12 20.19
N ALA A 16 53.26 -4.97 19.44
CA ALA A 16 51.85 -4.75 19.14
C ALA A 16 51.03 -4.98 20.43
N ALA A 17 50.68 -3.90 21.12
CA ALA A 17 49.69 -3.94 22.17
C ALA A 17 48.31 -4.13 21.52
N THR A 18 47.74 -5.33 21.65
CA THR A 18 46.32 -5.58 21.42
C THR A 18 45.53 -4.80 22.47
N ALA A 19 45.10 -3.58 22.14
CA ALA A 19 44.13 -2.87 22.93
C ALA A 19 42.81 -3.64 22.85
N ALA A 20 42.45 -4.34 23.94
CA ALA A 20 41.09 -4.84 24.11
C ALA A 20 40.17 -3.62 24.15
N LEU A 21 39.37 -3.43 23.11
CA LEU A 21 38.28 -2.46 23.12
C LEU A 21 37.33 -2.89 24.26
N PRO A 22 36.94 -1.97 25.17
CA PRO A 22 36.00 -2.31 26.22
C PRO A 22 34.69 -2.81 25.60
N ALA A 23 34.16 -3.91 26.14
CA ALA A 23 32.82 -4.37 25.82
C ALA A 23 31.84 -3.21 26.04
N GLN A 24 31.04 -2.89 25.03
CA GLN A 24 30.08 -1.80 25.09
C GLN A 24 29.02 -2.18 26.14
N ASP A 25 28.95 -1.44 27.26
CA ASP A 25 27.91 -1.65 28.26
C ASP A 25 26.56 -1.31 27.60
N LEU A 26 25.77 -2.34 27.28
CA LEU A 26 24.44 -2.19 26.72
C LEU A 26 23.45 -1.84 27.84
N SER A 27 22.49 -0.97 27.53
CA SER A 27 21.40 -0.62 28.46
C SER A 27 20.60 -1.88 28.87
N PRO A 28 20.01 -1.91 30.07
CA PRO A 28 19.17 -3.02 30.50
C PRO A 28 18.09 -3.37 29.45
N GLY A 29 17.94 -4.66 29.17
CA GLY A 29 17.01 -5.18 28.15
C GLY A 29 17.63 -5.33 26.76
N PHE A 30 18.73 -4.65 26.45
CA PHE A 30 19.45 -4.81 25.20
C PHE A 30 20.50 -5.92 25.29
N VAL A 31 20.75 -6.58 24.17
CA VAL A 31 21.77 -7.61 24.00
C VAL A 31 22.59 -7.33 22.75
N ASP A 32 23.81 -7.89 22.69
CA ASP A 32 24.68 -7.72 21.53
C ASP A 32 24.05 -8.42 20.31
N PRO A 33 23.73 -7.69 19.23
CA PRO A 33 23.12 -8.28 18.04
C PRO A 33 24.07 -9.20 17.27
N GLU A 34 25.39 -8.99 17.32
CA GLU A 34 26.33 -9.68 16.43
C GLU A 34 26.37 -11.20 16.65
N PRO A 35 26.43 -11.73 17.89
CA PRO A 35 26.33 -13.17 18.13
C PRO A 35 25.01 -13.79 17.64
N ILE A 36 23.90 -13.06 17.74
CA ILE A 36 22.57 -13.52 17.32
C ILE A 36 22.49 -13.59 15.79
N LEU A 37 22.90 -12.50 15.12
CA LEU A 37 22.95 -12.41 13.66
C LEU A 37 23.87 -13.47 13.06
N ARG A 38 25.06 -13.67 13.65
CA ARG A 38 26.00 -14.71 13.21
C ARG A 38 25.40 -16.10 13.33
N ALA A 39 24.84 -16.44 14.48
CA ALA A 39 24.22 -17.75 14.70
C ALA A 39 23.06 -18.00 13.73
N ALA A 40 22.27 -16.98 13.40
CA ALA A 40 21.21 -17.06 12.41
C ALA A 40 21.76 -17.27 10.99
N ARG A 41 22.79 -16.53 10.58
CA ARG A 41 23.47 -16.73 9.27
C ARG A 41 24.01 -18.15 9.14
N ASP A 42 24.68 -18.65 10.18
CA ASP A 42 25.24 -20.00 10.21
C ASP A 42 24.13 -21.07 10.14
N ALA A 43 22.99 -20.85 10.81
CA ALA A 43 21.89 -21.81 10.87
C ALA A 43 21.15 -22.00 9.54
N ILE A 44 21.11 -20.97 8.69
CA ILE A 44 20.42 -21.01 7.39
C ILE A 44 21.35 -20.91 6.19
N GLY A 45 22.66 -20.79 6.40
CA GLY A 45 23.67 -20.74 5.33
C GLY A 45 23.68 -19.45 4.52
N THR A 46 23.41 -18.30 5.14
CA THR A 46 23.28 -17.01 4.43
C THR A 46 24.50 -16.58 3.63
N ASP A 47 25.69 -16.92 4.11
CA ASP A 47 26.94 -16.56 3.45
C ASP A 47 27.20 -17.36 2.16
N ASN A 48 26.48 -18.48 1.95
CA ASN A 48 26.56 -19.30 0.74
C ASN A 48 25.54 -18.89 -0.34
N LEU A 49 24.62 -17.98 -0.03
CA LEU A 49 23.53 -17.59 -0.91
C LEU A 49 23.75 -16.17 -1.42
N ARG A 50 23.99 -15.98 -2.71
CA ARG A 50 24.15 -14.66 -3.36
C ARG A 50 22.83 -14.13 -3.91
N CYS A 51 22.00 -15.05 -4.38
CA CYS A 51 20.69 -14.80 -4.95
C CYS A 51 19.82 -16.07 -4.83
N VAL A 52 18.52 -15.92 -4.97
CA VAL A 52 17.59 -17.05 -4.97
C VAL A 52 16.48 -16.83 -5.99
N THR A 53 16.14 -17.89 -6.72
CA THR A 53 14.91 -17.95 -7.53
C THR A 53 13.92 -18.89 -6.85
N LEU A 54 12.70 -18.40 -6.65
CA LEU A 54 11.59 -19.10 -6.01
C LEU A 54 10.44 -19.22 -7.01
N SER A 55 9.85 -20.40 -7.11
CA SER A 55 8.63 -20.58 -7.92
C SER A 55 7.54 -21.31 -7.15
N GLY A 56 6.28 -21.01 -7.50
CA GLY A 56 5.10 -21.64 -6.91
C GLY A 56 3.86 -21.47 -7.77
N THR A 57 2.80 -22.18 -7.40
CA THR A 57 1.49 -22.08 -8.02
C THR A 57 0.41 -21.91 -6.96
N ASP A 58 -0.75 -21.41 -7.36
CA ASP A 58 -1.92 -21.22 -6.51
C ASP A 58 -1.66 -20.31 -5.29
N LEU A 59 -0.81 -19.29 -5.47
CA LEU A 59 -0.53 -18.31 -4.42
C LEU A 59 -1.73 -17.40 -4.24
N TYR A 60 -2.13 -17.14 -3.00
CA TYR A 60 -3.19 -16.20 -2.74
C TYR A 60 -2.67 -14.76 -2.85
N SER A 61 -3.55 -13.86 -3.27
CA SER A 61 -3.29 -12.41 -3.32
C SER A 61 -4.49 -11.68 -2.72
N GLY A 62 -4.21 -10.84 -1.72
CA GLY A 62 -5.16 -9.95 -1.07
C GLY A 62 -5.22 -8.60 -1.79
N MET A 63 -6.44 -8.09 -1.96
CA MET A 63 -6.72 -6.75 -2.47
C MET A 63 -6.78 -5.76 -1.30
N VAL A 64 -5.60 -5.37 -0.79
CA VAL A 64 -5.51 -4.54 0.43
C VAL A 64 -6.27 -3.24 0.24
N GLY A 65 -7.17 -2.94 1.19
CA GLY A 65 -7.99 -1.74 1.17
C GLY A 65 -9.24 -1.78 0.29
N GLN A 66 -9.56 -2.92 -0.34
CA GLN A 66 -10.71 -3.09 -1.26
C GLN A 66 -11.86 -3.91 -0.64
N GLN A 67 -11.90 -4.01 0.70
CA GLN A 67 -12.86 -4.81 1.43
C GLN A 67 -14.29 -4.27 1.32
N ARG A 68 -15.23 -5.19 1.04
CA ARG A 68 -16.65 -4.86 0.95
C ARG A 68 -17.21 -4.29 2.27
N TYR A 69 -16.72 -4.79 3.40
CA TYR A 69 -17.08 -4.38 4.75
C TYR A 69 -15.80 -4.26 5.59
N HIS A 70 -15.77 -3.39 6.58
CA HIS A 70 -14.80 -3.48 7.68
C HIS A 70 -15.44 -4.28 8.82
N GLY A 71 -14.63 -5.08 9.51
CA GLY A 71 -15.05 -5.87 10.67
C GLY A 71 -13.94 -6.80 11.13
N TYR A 72 -14.02 -7.24 12.39
CA TYR A 72 -13.01 -8.11 13.02
C TYR A 72 -12.79 -9.44 12.31
N GLU A 73 -13.79 -9.92 11.57
CA GLU A 73 -13.77 -11.19 10.87
C GLU A 73 -13.53 -11.04 9.36
N VAL A 74 -13.26 -9.82 8.88
CA VAL A 74 -13.13 -9.52 7.46
C VAL A 74 -11.67 -9.30 7.09
N ASP A 75 -11.12 -10.28 6.37
CA ASP A 75 -9.80 -10.19 5.76
C ASP A 75 -9.86 -9.43 4.41
N TRP A 76 -8.69 -9.11 3.84
CA TRP A 76 -8.62 -8.55 2.49
C TRP A 76 -9.29 -9.46 1.46
N PRO A 77 -10.10 -8.92 0.52
CA PRO A 77 -10.70 -9.71 -0.53
C PRO A 77 -9.65 -10.50 -1.32
N ARG A 78 -10.00 -11.72 -1.67
CA ARG A 78 -9.14 -12.59 -2.48
C ARG A 78 -9.51 -12.50 -3.95
N GLY A 79 -8.51 -12.28 -4.78
CA GLY A 79 -8.60 -12.51 -6.21
C GLY A 79 -8.57 -14.01 -6.55
N ALA A 80 -8.56 -14.31 -7.86
CA ALA A 80 -8.13 -15.62 -8.30
C ALA A 80 -6.65 -15.83 -7.89
N PRO A 81 -6.24 -17.07 -7.54
CA PRO A 81 -4.85 -17.34 -7.21
C PRO A 81 -3.89 -16.95 -8.32
N LEU A 82 -2.70 -16.50 -7.94
CA LEU A 82 -1.59 -16.26 -8.86
C LEU A 82 -0.99 -17.61 -9.25
N THR A 83 -0.84 -17.84 -10.55
CA THR A 83 -0.26 -19.08 -11.10
C THR A 83 1.05 -18.79 -11.79
N ASN A 84 1.87 -19.83 -12.03
CA ASN A 84 3.19 -19.71 -12.68
C ASN A 84 4.07 -18.61 -12.06
N TYR A 85 4.02 -18.47 -10.74
CA TYR A 85 4.73 -17.42 -10.02
C TYR A 85 6.22 -17.75 -9.99
N VAL A 86 7.04 -16.75 -10.31
CA VAL A 86 8.50 -16.81 -10.21
C VAL A 86 8.99 -15.49 -9.62
N ARG A 87 9.84 -15.56 -8.60
CA ARG A 87 10.55 -14.40 -8.02
C ARG A 87 12.04 -14.70 -7.94
N THR A 88 12.86 -13.78 -8.42
CA THR A 88 14.32 -13.81 -8.24
C THR A 88 14.75 -12.63 -7.40
N MET A 89 15.50 -12.90 -6.33
CA MET A 89 16.10 -11.87 -5.46
C MET A 89 17.61 -12.00 -5.55
N ASN A 90 18.29 -10.98 -6.07
CA ASN A 90 19.74 -10.94 -6.22
C ASN A 90 20.31 -9.82 -5.36
N TRP A 91 20.87 -10.20 -4.21
CA TRP A 91 21.38 -9.24 -3.23
C TRP A 91 22.74 -8.65 -3.59
N ASP A 92 23.53 -9.33 -4.41
CA ASP A 92 24.82 -8.83 -4.88
C ASP A 92 24.64 -7.68 -5.88
N GLU A 93 23.65 -7.79 -6.76
CA GLU A 93 23.33 -6.77 -7.77
C GLU A 93 22.27 -5.76 -7.27
N GLY A 94 21.59 -6.05 -6.16
CA GLY A 94 20.52 -5.20 -5.63
C GLY A 94 19.28 -5.16 -6.53
N THR A 95 18.94 -6.31 -7.14
CA THR A 95 17.83 -6.42 -8.10
C THR A 95 16.82 -7.48 -7.70
N LEU A 96 15.55 -7.21 -8.00
CA LEU A 96 14.45 -8.17 -7.87
C LEU A 96 13.72 -8.30 -9.20
N THR A 97 13.38 -9.52 -9.60
CA THR A 97 12.42 -9.80 -10.66
C THR A 97 11.28 -10.63 -10.11
N GLU A 98 10.07 -10.37 -10.58
CA GLU A 98 8.90 -11.14 -10.20
C GLU A 98 7.94 -11.22 -11.37
N SER A 99 7.31 -12.38 -11.55
CA SER A 99 6.32 -12.55 -12.62
C SER A 99 5.34 -13.65 -12.26
N PHE A 100 4.09 -13.48 -12.71
CA PHE A 100 3.01 -14.42 -12.45
C PHE A 100 1.89 -14.26 -13.48
N ASP A 101 1.02 -15.26 -13.54
CA ASP A 101 -0.15 -15.28 -14.41
C ASP A 101 -1.41 -15.02 -13.60
N ARG A 102 -2.29 -14.17 -14.16
CA ARG A 102 -3.63 -13.88 -13.64
C ARG A 102 -4.58 -13.56 -14.80
N GLU A 103 -5.87 -13.80 -14.59
CA GLU A 103 -6.89 -13.56 -15.60
C GLU A 103 -6.91 -12.08 -16.05
N PRO A 104 -6.77 -11.78 -17.37
CA PRO A 104 -6.91 -10.43 -17.90
C PRO A 104 -8.30 -9.83 -17.70
N GLY A 105 -8.45 -8.53 -17.98
CA GLY A 105 -9.74 -7.85 -17.90
C GLY A 105 -10.16 -7.44 -16.48
N ARG A 106 -9.26 -7.60 -15.51
CA ARG A 106 -9.45 -7.09 -14.14
C ARG A 106 -8.66 -5.80 -13.98
N ASN A 107 -9.34 -4.75 -13.51
CA ASN A 107 -8.72 -3.51 -13.09
C ASN A 107 -8.56 -3.52 -11.57
N PRO A 108 -7.51 -2.90 -11.04
CA PRO A 108 -6.23 -2.57 -11.69
C PRO A 108 -5.41 -3.75 -12.24
N ALA A 109 -4.82 -3.55 -13.42
CA ALA A 109 -3.88 -4.48 -14.07
C ALA A 109 -2.51 -4.59 -13.40
N SER A 110 -2.11 -3.50 -12.76
CA SER A 110 -0.71 -3.17 -12.61
C SER A 110 -0.22 -3.21 -11.17
N TRP A 111 -1.05 -3.66 -10.23
CA TRP A 111 -0.55 -3.84 -8.88
C TRP A 111 -0.13 -5.27 -8.68
N ARG A 112 1.14 -5.35 -8.28
CA ARG A 112 1.63 -6.43 -7.45
C ARG A 112 0.62 -6.69 -6.33
N TRP A 113 0.56 -7.92 -5.87
CA TRP A 113 -0.28 -8.29 -4.73
C TRP A 113 -0.12 -7.31 -3.55
N GLY A 114 -1.09 -7.29 -2.61
CA GLY A 114 -1.00 -6.43 -1.43
C GLY A 114 -1.51 -5.00 -1.66
N MET A 115 -0.85 -3.99 -1.12
CA MET A 115 -1.21 -2.58 -1.27
C MET A 115 -0.99 -2.06 -2.69
N GLY A 116 -1.63 -0.93 -2.95
CA GLY A 116 -1.47 -0.18 -4.20
C GLY A 116 -2.63 -0.37 -5.15
N TRP A 117 -3.70 -1.09 -4.79
CA TRP A 117 -4.92 -1.18 -5.61
C TRP A 117 -5.51 0.21 -5.83
N LEU A 118 -5.26 0.76 -7.02
CA LEU A 118 -5.86 2.00 -7.52
C LEU A 118 -6.80 1.68 -8.68
N ASP A 119 -8.09 1.97 -8.50
CA ASP A 119 -9.07 1.93 -9.59
C ASP A 119 -8.82 3.06 -10.61
N GLY A 120 -9.48 2.98 -11.77
CA GLY A 120 -9.30 3.96 -12.87
C GLY A 120 -7.95 3.90 -13.62
N THR A 121 -7.08 2.95 -13.29
CA THR A 121 -5.85 2.66 -14.04
C THR A 121 -6.14 1.85 -15.31
N PRO A 122 -5.18 1.70 -16.25
CA PRO A 122 -5.37 0.84 -17.42
C PRO A 122 -5.64 -0.62 -17.04
N VAL A 123 -6.61 -1.25 -17.72
CA VAL A 123 -7.02 -2.64 -17.50
C VAL A 123 -6.02 -3.62 -18.11
N GLN A 124 -5.83 -4.76 -17.45
CA GLN A 124 -4.88 -5.79 -17.85
C GLN A 124 -5.30 -6.42 -19.14
N SER A 125 -4.38 -6.53 -20.08
CA SER A 125 -4.63 -7.14 -21.38
C SER A 125 -3.97 -8.51 -21.54
N ALA A 126 -2.80 -8.74 -20.93
CA ALA A 126 -2.06 -10.00 -21.05
C ALA A 126 -2.14 -10.83 -19.77
N SER A 127 -2.12 -12.16 -19.88
CA SER A 127 -2.19 -13.04 -18.70
C SER A 127 -0.95 -12.91 -17.80
N ARG A 128 0.24 -12.79 -18.42
CA ARG A 128 1.53 -12.70 -17.74
C ARG A 128 1.79 -11.27 -17.30
N GLN A 129 2.17 -11.06 -16.05
CA GLN A 129 2.66 -9.77 -15.54
C GLN A 129 4.12 -9.91 -15.10
N HIS A 130 4.89 -8.85 -15.28
CA HIS A 130 6.28 -8.77 -14.83
C HIS A 130 6.51 -7.52 -13.98
N PHE A 131 7.32 -7.66 -12.94
CA PHE A 131 7.71 -6.62 -11.99
C PHE A 131 9.21 -6.67 -11.76
N TYR A 132 9.84 -5.51 -11.67
CA TYR A 132 11.29 -5.37 -11.61
C TYR A 132 11.69 -4.30 -10.60
N VAL A 133 12.82 -4.53 -9.94
CA VAL A 133 13.53 -3.55 -9.10
C VAL A 133 15.01 -3.59 -9.50
N ASN A 134 15.61 -2.41 -9.65
CA ASN A 134 17.05 -2.25 -9.73
C ASN A 134 17.42 -0.96 -9.00
N GLY A 135 18.14 -1.09 -7.88
CA GLY A 135 18.46 0.06 -7.04
C GLY A 135 17.19 0.72 -6.48
N ASP A 136 17.05 2.02 -6.72
CA ASP A 136 15.95 2.88 -6.24
C ASP A 136 14.78 2.99 -7.23
N VAL A 137 14.85 2.33 -8.39
CA VAL A 137 13.80 2.36 -9.40
C VAL A 137 13.12 1.00 -9.54
N ALA A 138 11.84 1.04 -9.88
CA ALA A 138 11.03 -0.13 -10.12
C ALA A 138 10.05 0.11 -11.27
N TRP A 139 9.65 -0.95 -11.96
CA TRP A 139 8.72 -0.88 -13.09
C TRP A 139 8.02 -2.21 -13.32
N HIS A 140 6.97 -2.18 -14.13
CA HIS A 140 6.20 -3.37 -14.49
C HIS A 140 5.90 -3.41 -15.98
N ARG A 141 5.49 -4.58 -16.48
CA ARG A 141 5.09 -4.84 -17.87
C ARG A 141 3.86 -5.75 -17.90
N ASP A 142 2.86 -5.34 -18.69
CA ASP A 142 1.68 -6.16 -19.02
C ASP A 142 2.01 -7.06 -20.22
N GLY A 143 2.37 -8.32 -19.94
CA GLY A 143 2.84 -9.28 -20.93
C GLY A 143 4.34 -9.16 -21.27
N ASP A 144 4.85 -10.16 -21.99
CA ASP A 144 6.27 -10.24 -22.38
C ASP A 144 6.70 -9.11 -23.32
N ASP A 145 5.75 -8.58 -24.10
CA ASP A 145 5.93 -7.50 -25.08
C ASP A 145 5.36 -6.16 -24.62
N GLY A 146 4.82 -6.07 -23.39
CA GLY A 146 4.26 -4.83 -22.85
C GLY A 146 5.31 -3.73 -22.69
N GLU A 147 4.93 -2.48 -22.88
CA GLU A 147 5.82 -1.35 -22.60
C GLU A 147 6.14 -1.25 -21.10
N PRO A 148 7.38 -0.91 -20.72
CA PRO A 148 7.74 -0.74 -19.31
C PRO A 148 7.09 0.52 -18.73
N VAL A 149 6.37 0.35 -17.62
CA VAL A 149 5.73 1.44 -16.89
C VAL A 149 6.41 1.59 -15.53
N ALA A 150 7.01 2.76 -15.30
CA ALA A 150 7.67 3.10 -14.05
C ALA A 150 6.66 3.07 -12.88
N ALA A 151 7.05 2.46 -11.76
CA ALA A 151 6.32 2.55 -10.51
C ALA A 151 6.57 3.94 -9.87
N HIS A 152 5.57 4.46 -9.15
CA HIS A 152 5.76 5.68 -8.37
C HIS A 152 6.87 5.45 -7.31
N PRO A 153 7.71 6.45 -6.97
CA PRO A 153 8.83 6.26 -6.03
C PRO A 153 8.42 5.61 -4.70
N ASP A 154 7.28 6.00 -4.13
CA ASP A 154 6.75 5.42 -2.89
C ASP A 154 6.48 3.89 -3.03
N GLN A 155 6.09 3.43 -4.21
CA GLN A 155 5.88 2.00 -4.49
C GLN A 155 7.17 1.27 -4.84
N ALA A 156 8.07 1.93 -5.60
CA ALA A 156 9.39 1.40 -5.91
C ALA A 156 10.18 1.09 -4.63
N GLU A 157 10.09 1.98 -3.63
CA GLU A 157 10.71 1.80 -2.32
C GLU A 157 10.15 0.56 -1.59
N ILE A 158 8.83 0.33 -1.61
CA ILE A 158 8.20 -0.87 -1.04
C ILE A 158 8.65 -2.15 -1.79
N TRP A 159 8.73 -2.10 -3.12
CA TRP A 159 9.18 -3.27 -3.89
C TRP A 159 10.67 -3.58 -3.65
N GLN A 160 11.48 -2.55 -3.41
CA GLN A 160 12.86 -2.71 -2.98
C GLN A 160 12.94 -3.38 -1.61
N LEU A 161 12.06 -3.02 -0.67
CA LEU A 161 11.97 -3.69 0.62
C LEU A 161 11.64 -5.18 0.49
N ASP A 162 10.77 -5.59 -0.43
CA ASP A 162 10.41 -7.02 -0.60
C ASP A 162 11.60 -7.92 -0.93
N MET A 163 12.66 -7.37 -1.53
CA MET A 163 13.92 -8.08 -1.75
C MET A 163 14.64 -8.40 -0.43
N TRP A 164 14.49 -7.55 0.58
CA TRP A 164 15.19 -7.62 1.87
C TRP A 164 14.34 -8.26 2.98
N ILE A 165 13.02 -8.16 2.93
CA ILE A 165 12.10 -8.67 3.95
C ILE A 165 11.91 -10.19 3.74
N ASN A 166 12.98 -10.96 3.93
CA ASN A 166 12.98 -12.42 4.00
C ASN A 166 14.21 -12.85 4.81
N PRO A 167 14.31 -14.11 5.27
CA PRO A 167 15.34 -14.48 6.25
C PRO A 167 16.77 -14.18 5.81
N HIS A 168 17.10 -14.47 4.55
CA HIS A 168 18.43 -14.22 4.01
C HIS A 168 18.66 -12.74 3.70
N GLY A 169 17.66 -12.08 3.10
CA GLY A 169 17.69 -10.66 2.82
C GLY A 169 17.91 -9.83 4.09
N PHE A 170 17.18 -10.11 5.17
CA PHE A 170 17.32 -9.38 6.43
C PHE A 170 18.73 -9.51 7.02
N LEU A 171 19.26 -10.74 7.05
CA LEU A 171 20.59 -11.01 7.60
C LEU A 171 21.71 -10.34 6.77
N LYS A 172 21.55 -10.23 5.45
CA LYS A 172 22.45 -9.47 4.58
C LYS A 172 22.32 -7.97 4.78
N ALA A 173 21.09 -7.46 4.83
CA ALA A 173 20.82 -6.06 5.09
C ALA A 173 21.40 -5.60 6.44
N ALA A 174 21.37 -6.47 7.46
CA ALA A 174 21.96 -6.19 8.77
C ALA A 174 23.49 -5.97 8.73
N GLN A 175 24.18 -6.42 7.68
CA GLN A 175 25.61 -6.22 7.47
C GLN A 175 25.93 -4.95 6.67
N LEU A 176 24.93 -4.31 6.05
CA LEU A 176 25.16 -3.14 5.22
C LEU A 176 25.53 -1.91 6.07
N PRO A 177 26.34 -0.98 5.52
CA PRO A 177 26.60 0.29 6.16
C PRO A 177 25.30 1.04 6.48
N GLY A 178 25.17 1.55 7.70
CA GLY A 178 23.97 2.28 8.14
C GLY A 178 22.84 1.40 8.68
N ALA A 179 22.96 0.06 8.64
CA ALA A 179 21.96 -0.85 9.20
C ALA A 179 21.79 -0.71 10.71
N ASN A 180 22.87 -0.34 11.43
CA ASN A 180 22.88 -0.04 12.86
C ASN A 180 22.05 -1.04 13.71
N PRO A 181 22.42 -2.34 13.73
CA PRO A 181 21.60 -3.35 14.37
C PRO A 181 21.50 -3.12 15.88
N HIS A 182 20.29 -3.32 16.41
CA HIS A 182 19.99 -3.33 17.83
C HIS A 182 19.23 -4.60 18.19
N ALA A 183 19.54 -5.23 19.33
CA ALA A 183 18.85 -6.43 19.74
C ALA A 183 18.28 -6.35 21.16
N THR A 184 17.13 -6.97 21.34
CA THR A 184 16.47 -7.23 22.62
C THR A 184 15.97 -8.67 22.65
N TRP A 185 15.33 -9.09 23.74
CA TRP A 185 14.72 -10.41 23.88
C TRP A 185 13.35 -10.30 24.54
N ARG A 186 12.47 -11.25 24.24
CA ARG A 186 11.17 -11.38 24.91
C ARG A 186 10.75 -12.83 25.04
N TRP A 187 9.77 -13.07 25.92
CA TRP A 187 9.02 -14.32 25.96
C TRP A 187 7.80 -14.16 25.06
N GLU A 188 7.63 -15.06 24.11
CA GLU A 188 6.56 -15.01 23.11
C GLU A 188 5.80 -16.33 23.13
N LEU A 189 4.46 -16.25 23.21
CA LEU A 189 3.64 -17.40 22.88
C LEU A 189 3.64 -17.51 21.36
N GLY A 190 3.74 -18.74 20.85
CA GLY A 190 3.55 -18.99 19.43
C GLY A 190 2.22 -18.43 18.98
N GLU A 191 2.23 -17.86 17.79
CA GLU A 191 1.12 -17.15 17.20
C GLU A 191 0.00 -18.15 16.87
N MET A 192 -1.24 -17.84 17.25
CA MET A 192 -2.33 -18.83 17.20
C MET A 192 -2.65 -19.27 15.76
N GLY A 193 -2.49 -18.37 14.78
CA GLY A 193 -2.73 -18.65 13.35
C GLY A 193 -1.61 -19.51 12.74
N ARG A 194 -0.35 -19.14 12.96
CA ARG A 194 0.83 -19.84 12.40
C ARG A 194 1.28 -21.08 13.18
N ASP A 195 1.33 -21.02 14.51
CA ASP A 195 1.87 -22.08 15.39
C ASP A 195 0.78 -22.94 16.06
N GLY A 196 -0.49 -22.52 15.94
CA GLY A 196 -1.60 -23.11 16.67
C GLY A 196 -1.65 -22.68 18.14
N ALA A 197 -2.54 -23.29 18.92
CA ALA A 197 -2.71 -22.96 20.33
C ALA A 197 -1.46 -23.37 21.15
N THR A 198 -0.60 -22.39 21.45
CA THR A 198 0.57 -22.58 22.32
C THR A 198 0.28 -22.10 23.74
N VAL A 199 0.81 -22.81 24.73
CA VAL A 199 0.64 -22.47 26.17
C VAL A 199 1.96 -22.28 26.91
N ARG A 200 3.08 -22.50 26.22
CA ARG A 200 4.43 -22.35 26.77
C ARG A 200 5.13 -21.27 25.96
N PRO A 201 5.53 -20.15 26.57
CA PRO A 201 6.26 -19.14 25.85
C PRO A 201 7.68 -19.61 25.52
N GLU A 202 8.15 -19.28 24.33
CA GLU A 202 9.53 -19.41 23.90
C GLU A 202 10.28 -18.09 24.13
N LYS A 203 11.57 -18.17 24.48
CA LYS A 203 12.41 -16.98 24.50
C LYS A 203 12.95 -16.72 23.09
N VAL A 204 12.63 -15.57 22.54
CA VAL A 204 13.09 -15.11 21.23
C VAL A 204 13.96 -13.87 21.36
N PHE A 205 14.74 -13.59 20.32
CA PHE A 205 15.46 -12.33 20.13
C PHE A 205 14.74 -11.48 19.09
N ILE A 206 14.66 -10.17 19.34
CA ILE A 206 14.18 -9.21 18.35
C ILE A 206 15.40 -8.39 17.92
N VAL A 207 15.76 -8.48 16.64
CA VAL A 207 16.83 -7.69 16.04
C VAL A 207 16.22 -6.64 15.13
N SER A 208 16.53 -5.38 15.38
CA SER A 208 16.06 -4.23 14.61
C SER A 208 17.19 -3.65 13.78
N ILE A 209 16.95 -3.34 12.51
CA ILE A 209 17.88 -2.67 11.61
C ILE A 209 17.21 -1.51 10.88
N THR A 210 18.01 -0.55 10.42
CA THR A 210 17.56 0.50 9.50
C THR A 210 17.80 0.07 8.06
N MET A 211 16.74 -0.04 7.27
CA MET A 211 16.82 -0.30 5.83
C MET A 211 16.48 0.97 5.03
N LEU A 212 17.17 1.16 3.91
CA LEU A 212 16.96 2.28 2.97
C LEU A 212 17.04 3.67 3.62
N GLY A 213 17.75 3.78 4.76
CA GLY A 213 17.88 5.02 5.53
C GLY A 213 16.59 5.52 6.20
N LYS A 214 15.49 4.75 6.13
CA LYS A 214 14.15 5.19 6.56
C LYS A 214 13.42 4.13 7.38
N TYR A 215 13.41 2.87 6.94
CA TYR A 215 12.58 1.84 7.54
C TYR A 215 13.27 1.18 8.72
N ARG A 216 12.56 1.10 9.84
CA ARG A 216 12.92 0.22 10.94
C ARG A 216 12.34 -1.16 10.66
N VAL A 217 13.20 -2.14 10.44
CA VAL A 217 12.82 -3.54 10.17
C VAL A 217 13.24 -4.40 11.35
N ASP A 218 12.28 -5.11 11.93
CA ASP A 218 12.44 -5.95 13.11
C ASP A 218 12.30 -7.43 12.72
N ALA A 219 13.32 -8.26 12.98
CA ALA A 219 13.27 -9.70 12.84
C ALA A 219 13.15 -10.40 14.19
N THR A 220 12.25 -11.37 14.29
CA THR A 220 12.12 -12.29 15.43
C THR A 220 12.92 -13.56 15.15
N ILE A 221 13.93 -13.84 15.98
CA ILE A 221 14.84 -14.98 15.88
C ILE A 221 14.64 -15.90 17.08
N ASN A 222 14.31 -17.17 16.83
CA ASN A 222 14.02 -18.15 17.87
C ASN A 222 15.28 -18.84 18.43
N GLN A 223 15.10 -19.80 19.34
CA GLN A 223 16.24 -20.51 19.95
C GLN A 223 16.99 -21.45 19.00
N GLN A 224 16.39 -21.81 17.87
CA GLN A 224 17.04 -22.55 16.79
C GLN A 224 17.74 -21.62 15.79
N ASN A 225 17.79 -20.32 16.08
CA ASN A 225 18.34 -19.26 15.23
C ASN A 225 17.62 -19.11 13.87
N LEU A 226 16.36 -19.53 13.78
CA LEU A 226 15.51 -19.32 12.60
C LEU A 226 14.73 -18.01 12.74
N LEU A 227 14.51 -17.32 11.63
CA LEU A 227 13.75 -16.07 11.57
C LEU A 227 12.27 -16.42 11.38
N GLN A 228 11.42 -16.10 12.34
CA GLN A 228 10.00 -16.46 12.30
C GLN A 228 9.09 -15.35 11.79
N ARG A 229 9.53 -14.10 11.95
CA ARG A 229 8.73 -12.91 11.61
C ARG A 229 9.66 -11.76 11.29
N ILE A 230 9.42 -11.07 10.19
CA ILE A 230 10.16 -9.87 9.77
C ILE A 230 9.14 -8.78 9.50
N HIS A 231 9.20 -7.72 10.27
CA HIS A 231 8.17 -6.70 10.36
C HIS A 231 8.75 -5.31 10.10
N THR A 232 8.03 -4.47 9.38
CA THR A 232 8.29 -3.03 9.25
C THR A 232 6.95 -2.29 9.14
N TRP A 233 7.01 -0.97 9.17
CA TRP A 233 5.92 -0.14 8.69
C TRP A 233 6.23 0.40 7.31
N VAL A 234 5.18 0.66 6.54
CA VAL A 234 5.23 1.39 5.28
C VAL A 234 4.17 2.49 5.29
N ALA A 235 4.38 3.55 4.52
CA ALA A 235 3.39 4.62 4.42
C ALA A 235 2.22 4.17 3.54
N GLU A 236 1.01 4.26 4.09
CA GLU A 236 -0.24 4.00 3.38
C GLU A 236 -1.16 5.23 3.56
N PRO A 237 -1.69 5.85 2.49
CA PRO A 237 -2.40 7.13 2.61
C PRO A 237 -3.63 7.12 3.51
N ALA A 238 -4.39 6.02 3.55
CA ALA A 238 -5.59 5.88 4.35
C ALA A 238 -5.27 5.63 5.84
N LEU A 239 -4.33 4.76 6.16
CA LEU A 239 -4.07 4.28 7.53
C LEU A 239 -2.77 4.80 8.15
N GLY A 240 -1.88 5.42 7.38
CA GLY A 240 -0.65 6.03 7.87
C GLY A 240 0.52 5.06 7.94
N ASP A 241 1.13 4.92 9.12
CA ASP A 241 2.20 3.93 9.35
C ASP A 241 1.57 2.54 9.43
N PHE A 242 1.61 1.82 8.32
CA PHE A 242 0.86 0.59 8.10
C PHE A 242 1.74 -0.65 8.28
N ASN A 243 1.23 -1.66 8.97
CA ASN A 243 1.93 -2.92 9.23
C ASN A 243 2.32 -3.61 7.91
N TYR A 244 3.56 -4.08 7.81
CA TYR A 244 4.08 -4.83 6.67
C TYR A 244 5.01 -5.95 7.17
N GLU A 245 4.55 -7.19 7.10
CA GLU A 245 5.14 -8.28 7.89
C GLU A 245 5.16 -9.61 7.14
N HIS A 246 6.31 -10.29 7.15
CA HIS A 246 6.45 -11.63 6.60
C HIS A 246 6.68 -12.63 7.73
N GLU A 247 5.95 -13.74 7.71
CA GLU A 247 6.04 -14.80 8.70
C GLU A 247 6.47 -16.13 8.09
N PHE A 248 7.25 -16.87 8.87
CA PHE A 248 7.83 -18.16 8.48
C PHE A 248 7.73 -19.14 9.64
N SER A 249 7.19 -20.33 9.39
CA SER A 249 7.21 -21.41 10.37
C SER A 249 8.54 -22.17 10.35
N ASN A 250 8.95 -22.72 11.50
CA ASN A 250 10.21 -23.48 11.58
C ASN A 250 10.24 -24.67 10.61
N ASP A 251 9.08 -25.32 10.43
CA ASP A 251 8.95 -26.51 9.59
C ASP A 251 8.99 -26.18 8.08
N SER A 252 8.86 -24.91 7.69
CA SER A 252 8.97 -24.51 6.28
C SER A 252 10.42 -24.39 5.81
N TYR A 253 11.40 -24.36 6.71
CA TYR A 253 12.82 -24.27 6.36
C TYR A 253 13.37 -25.61 5.83
N VAL A 254 13.39 -25.74 4.51
CA VAL A 254 13.95 -26.90 3.81
C VAL A 254 15.43 -26.71 3.49
N ASP A 255 16.16 -27.81 3.33
CA ASP A 255 17.50 -27.80 2.73
C ASP A 255 17.35 -27.54 1.23
N ALA A 256 17.89 -26.40 0.77
CA ALA A 256 17.85 -25.96 -0.62
C ALA A 256 19.15 -26.29 -1.39
N GLY A 257 20.05 -27.07 -0.79
CA GLY A 257 21.38 -27.36 -1.34
C GLY A 257 22.45 -26.36 -0.92
N ASP A 258 23.73 -26.70 -1.14
CA ASP A 258 24.90 -25.86 -0.85
C ASP A 258 24.98 -25.32 0.59
N GLY A 259 24.39 -26.07 1.55
CA GLY A 259 24.33 -25.69 2.95
C GLY A 259 23.36 -24.55 3.25
N VAL A 260 22.50 -24.20 2.29
CA VAL A 260 21.46 -23.17 2.43
C VAL A 260 20.17 -23.82 2.90
N ARG A 261 19.55 -23.24 3.94
CA ARG A 261 18.16 -23.53 4.31
C ARG A 261 17.29 -22.33 4.00
N PHE A 262 16.12 -22.56 3.42
CA PHE A 262 15.23 -21.48 2.99
C PHE A 262 13.76 -21.85 3.26
N PRO A 263 12.92 -20.91 3.73
CA PRO A 263 11.51 -21.21 4.00
C PRO A 263 10.71 -21.38 2.70
N THR A 264 9.88 -22.41 2.61
CA THR A 264 8.98 -22.65 1.47
C THR A 264 7.62 -21.99 1.63
N GLY A 265 7.14 -21.83 2.86
CA GLY A 265 5.85 -21.20 3.15
C GLY A 265 6.01 -19.69 3.29
N TRP A 266 5.25 -18.94 2.49
CA TRP A 266 5.19 -17.49 2.57
C TRP A 266 3.85 -17.05 3.16
N HIS A 267 3.91 -16.23 4.19
CA HIS A 267 2.74 -15.61 4.80
C HIS A 267 3.05 -14.13 4.96
N HIS A 268 2.38 -13.29 4.19
CA HIS A 268 2.61 -11.85 4.16
C HIS A 268 1.39 -11.11 4.65
N HIS A 269 1.57 -10.32 5.70
CA HIS A 269 0.59 -9.41 6.26
C HIS A 269 0.86 -7.97 5.84
N GLN A 270 -0.20 -7.29 5.42
CA GLN A 270 -0.25 -5.86 5.31
C GLN A 270 -1.49 -5.39 6.05
N GLY A 271 -1.32 -4.68 7.16
CA GLY A 271 -2.36 -4.49 8.17
C GLY A 271 -2.16 -5.39 9.39
N TRP A 272 -2.73 -5.00 10.52
CA TRP A 272 -2.61 -5.74 11.78
C TRP A 272 -3.61 -6.90 11.79
N ASP A 273 -3.17 -8.09 12.21
CA ASP A 273 -4.06 -9.21 12.56
C ASP A 273 -4.80 -8.90 13.87
N ASP A 274 -5.71 -7.92 13.81
CA ASP A 274 -6.55 -7.50 14.92
C ASP A 274 -7.96 -8.12 14.82
N ASN A 275 -8.00 -9.44 14.63
CA ASN A 275 -9.25 -10.21 14.63
C ASN A 275 -10.01 -10.15 15.97
N TYR A 276 -9.50 -9.42 16.96
CA TYR A 276 -10.12 -9.15 18.25
C TYR A 276 -10.56 -7.69 18.44
N GLN A 277 -10.36 -6.81 17.45
CA GLN A 277 -10.70 -5.38 17.50
C GLN A 277 -10.19 -4.67 18.76
N ALA A 278 -8.98 -5.02 19.20
CA ALA A 278 -8.37 -4.38 20.35
C ALA A 278 -7.84 -2.98 20.03
N GLN A 279 -7.51 -2.71 18.77
CA GLN A 279 -6.83 -1.51 18.30
C GLN A 279 -7.51 -0.85 17.10
N SER A 280 -8.03 -1.63 16.13
CA SER A 280 -8.62 -1.13 14.89
C SER A 280 -9.98 -1.76 14.60
N GLU A 281 -10.83 -1.09 13.81
CA GLU A 281 -12.07 -1.67 13.29
C GLU A 281 -11.78 -2.64 12.14
N ASN A 282 -10.82 -2.28 11.29
CA ASN A 282 -10.34 -3.10 10.21
C ASN A 282 -9.40 -4.19 10.75
N ALA A 283 -9.69 -5.43 10.37
CA ALA A 283 -8.87 -6.61 10.70
C ALA A 283 -8.24 -7.26 9.47
N GLY A 284 -8.32 -6.63 8.29
CA GLY A 284 -7.63 -7.09 7.10
C GLY A 284 -6.13 -7.14 7.33
N HIS A 285 -5.51 -8.28 6.99
CA HIS A 285 -4.08 -8.42 7.16
C HIS A 285 -3.44 -9.29 6.08
N ASN A 286 -4.03 -10.39 5.62
CA ASN A 286 -3.29 -11.30 4.74
C ASN A 286 -3.19 -10.78 3.30
N ALA A 287 -2.03 -10.30 2.87
CA ALA A 287 -1.81 -9.67 1.57
C ALA A 287 -1.30 -10.63 0.50
N PHE A 288 -0.44 -11.59 0.85
CA PHE A 288 0.14 -12.53 -0.10
C PHE A 288 0.64 -13.78 0.59
N GLY A 289 0.57 -14.93 -0.07
CA GLY A 289 1.16 -16.13 0.49
C GLY A 289 0.82 -17.40 -0.25
N GLY A 290 1.36 -18.49 0.28
CA GLY A 290 1.28 -19.82 -0.32
C GLY A 290 2.63 -20.53 -0.26
N LEU A 291 2.77 -21.57 -1.07
CA LEU A 291 3.96 -22.41 -1.11
C LEU A 291 4.85 -22.04 -2.30
N LEU A 292 6.10 -21.70 -2.00
CA LEU A 292 7.19 -21.43 -2.93
C LEU A 292 8.27 -22.51 -2.74
N ASP A 293 8.02 -23.72 -3.26
CA ASP A 293 8.81 -24.92 -2.98
C ASP A 293 9.81 -25.31 -4.08
N ASP A 294 9.74 -24.70 -5.28
CA ASP A 294 10.85 -24.76 -6.25
C ASP A 294 11.85 -23.64 -5.93
N ILE A 295 12.85 -23.99 -5.12
CA ILE A 295 13.91 -23.08 -4.66
C ILE A 295 15.20 -23.40 -5.40
N ARG A 296 15.76 -22.38 -6.07
CA ARG A 296 17.04 -22.48 -6.77
C ARG A 296 18.02 -21.50 -6.16
N VAL A 297 19.00 -22.07 -5.46
CA VAL A 297 20.09 -21.35 -4.81
C VAL A 297 21.10 -20.88 -5.85
N ASN A 298 21.50 -19.61 -5.78
CA ASN A 298 22.51 -19.02 -6.67
C ASN A 298 22.16 -19.03 -8.17
N ASP A 299 20.90 -19.30 -8.51
CA ASP A 299 20.32 -19.06 -9.84
C ASP A 299 19.78 -17.62 -9.87
N CYS A 300 20.61 -16.69 -10.33
CA CYS A 300 20.32 -15.25 -10.21
C CYS A 300 19.52 -14.68 -11.38
N GLY A 301 19.29 -15.46 -12.44
CA GLY A 301 18.84 -14.93 -13.72
C GLY A 301 19.71 -13.80 -14.26
N ASP A 302 19.17 -13.04 -15.20
CA ASP A 302 19.79 -11.80 -15.67
C ASP A 302 19.31 -10.62 -14.81
N ALA A 303 20.25 -9.78 -14.37
CA ALA A 303 19.93 -8.54 -13.67
C ALA A 303 19.15 -7.61 -14.63
N PRO A 304 17.94 -7.14 -14.26
CA PRO A 304 17.15 -6.29 -15.12
C PRO A 304 17.78 -4.89 -15.20
N GLU A 305 18.00 -4.39 -16.41
CA GLU A 305 18.43 -3.00 -16.62
C GLU A 305 17.21 -2.08 -16.75
N PRO A 306 17.15 -0.96 -15.99
CA PRO A 306 16.07 0.01 -16.13
C PRO A 306 15.98 0.55 -17.57
N PRO A 307 14.83 0.46 -18.24
CA PRO A 307 14.61 1.09 -19.54
C PRO A 307 14.68 2.62 -19.45
N ASP A 308 14.97 3.31 -20.56
CA ASP A 308 15.03 4.79 -20.60
C ASP A 308 13.72 5.42 -20.11
N ALA A 309 12.58 4.87 -20.52
CA ALA A 309 11.25 5.31 -20.08
C ALA A 309 11.06 5.27 -18.55
N VAL A 310 11.80 4.39 -17.85
CA VAL A 310 11.78 4.28 -16.39
C VAL A 310 12.77 5.26 -15.76
N ARG A 311 13.98 5.38 -16.31
CA ARG A 311 15.01 6.30 -15.79
C ARG A 311 14.59 7.76 -15.94
N GLU A 312 13.83 8.09 -16.98
CA GLU A 312 13.37 9.45 -17.30
C GLU A 312 11.97 9.76 -16.75
N ALA A 313 11.31 8.80 -16.09
CA ALA A 313 9.96 8.98 -15.58
C ALA A 313 9.90 10.10 -14.53
N THR A 314 8.84 10.92 -14.60
CA THR A 314 8.53 11.92 -13.59
C THR A 314 7.09 11.77 -13.13
N PHE A 315 6.82 12.13 -11.88
CA PHE A 315 5.51 11.97 -11.24
C PHE A 315 5.01 13.33 -10.72
N PRO A 316 4.77 14.32 -11.61
CA PRO A 316 4.26 15.61 -11.17
C PRO A 316 2.83 15.47 -10.65
N VAL A 317 2.53 16.15 -9.54
CA VAL A 317 1.13 16.33 -9.09
C VAL A 317 0.50 17.41 -9.96
N THR A 318 -0.51 17.03 -10.74
CA THR A 318 -1.27 17.97 -11.59
C THR A 318 -2.75 17.96 -11.23
N VAL A 319 -3.43 19.06 -11.53
CA VAL A 319 -4.89 19.16 -11.47
C VAL A 319 -5.37 19.60 -12.84
N GLU A 320 -6.06 18.69 -13.54
CA GLU A 320 -6.69 18.99 -14.82
C GLU A 320 -8.14 19.42 -14.58
N THR A 321 -8.42 20.70 -14.76
CA THR A 321 -9.74 21.27 -14.46
C THR A 321 -10.63 21.31 -15.70
N GLU A 322 -11.77 20.63 -15.64
CA GLU A 322 -12.84 20.67 -16.65
C GLU A 322 -14.10 21.29 -16.05
N ALA A 323 -14.60 22.38 -16.65
CA ALA A 323 -15.88 22.96 -16.26
C ALA A 323 -17.03 22.14 -16.87
N LEU A 324 -17.86 21.53 -16.01
CA LEU A 324 -19.00 20.71 -16.41
C LEU A 324 -20.27 21.54 -16.55
N ALA A 325 -20.46 22.49 -15.64
CA ALA A 325 -21.52 23.48 -15.63
C ALA A 325 -21.03 24.75 -14.90
N ASP A 326 -21.84 25.80 -14.89
CA ASP A 326 -21.54 26.99 -14.08
C ASP A 326 -21.39 26.59 -12.61
N GLY A 327 -20.26 26.88 -11.98
CA GLY A 327 -19.99 26.48 -10.59
C GLY A 327 -19.82 24.97 -10.35
N VAL A 328 -19.59 24.14 -11.37
CA VAL A 328 -19.34 22.70 -11.23
C VAL A 328 -18.11 22.30 -12.05
N TRP A 329 -17.09 21.76 -11.38
CA TRP A 329 -15.81 21.40 -12.01
C TRP A 329 -15.40 19.97 -11.67
N LEU A 330 -14.97 19.23 -12.69
CA LEU A 330 -14.19 18.02 -12.54
C LEU A 330 -12.72 18.41 -12.38
N LEU A 331 -12.08 17.87 -11.35
CA LEU A 331 -10.68 18.12 -11.02
C LEU A 331 -9.92 16.80 -11.18
N GLY A 332 -9.43 16.54 -12.40
CA GLY A 332 -8.66 15.35 -12.78
C GLY A 332 -7.15 15.55 -12.65
N GLY A 333 -6.36 14.80 -13.43
CA GLY A 333 -4.89 14.81 -13.41
C GLY A 333 -4.24 13.60 -12.73
N ALA A 334 -5.02 12.59 -12.36
CA ALA A 334 -4.55 11.33 -11.78
C ALA A 334 -5.48 10.16 -12.19
N SER A 335 -5.35 8.98 -11.55
CA SER A 335 -6.27 7.85 -11.76
C SER A 335 -7.70 8.14 -11.25
N HIS A 336 -7.83 9.08 -10.32
CA HIS A 336 -9.08 9.50 -9.70
C HIS A 336 -9.28 11.02 -9.82
N ASN A 337 -10.54 11.41 -10.00
CA ASN A 337 -11.00 12.79 -10.03
C ASN A 337 -11.57 13.20 -8.66
N SER A 338 -11.70 14.50 -8.45
CA SER A 338 -12.64 15.07 -7.47
C SER A 338 -13.63 15.97 -8.22
N VAL A 339 -14.83 16.20 -7.67
CA VAL A 339 -15.78 17.15 -8.26
C VAL A 339 -16.05 18.29 -7.29
N ALA A 340 -15.76 19.53 -7.67
CA ALA A 340 -16.08 20.71 -6.90
C ALA A 340 -17.43 21.29 -7.33
N VAL A 341 -18.30 21.57 -6.37
CA VAL A 341 -19.65 22.12 -6.56
C VAL A 341 -19.78 23.39 -5.72
N GLU A 342 -19.89 24.52 -6.39
CA GLU A 342 -20.09 25.82 -5.77
C GLU A 342 -21.53 26.00 -5.30
N PHE A 343 -21.72 26.43 -4.07
CA PHE A 343 -22.97 26.94 -3.52
C PHE A 343 -22.82 28.44 -3.23
N ALA A 344 -23.88 29.12 -2.80
CA ALA A 344 -23.93 30.55 -2.55
C ALA A 344 -22.82 31.01 -1.60
N ASP A 345 -22.60 30.28 -0.50
CA ASP A 345 -21.68 30.67 0.58
C ASP A 345 -20.51 29.70 0.79
N TYR A 346 -20.44 28.58 0.06
CA TYR A 346 -19.42 27.55 0.27
C TYR A 346 -19.19 26.70 -1.00
N VAL A 347 -18.16 25.86 -0.97
CA VAL A 347 -17.93 24.78 -1.94
C VAL A 347 -18.09 23.43 -1.24
N ALA A 348 -18.74 22.48 -1.92
CA ALA A 348 -18.70 21.07 -1.57
C ALA A 348 -17.80 20.33 -2.57
N VAL A 349 -16.93 19.46 -2.08
CA VAL A 349 -16.11 18.59 -2.93
C VAL A 349 -16.63 17.15 -2.81
N VAL A 350 -16.75 16.44 -3.93
CA VAL A 350 -17.05 15.01 -3.97
C VAL A 350 -15.74 14.26 -4.24
N GLU A 351 -15.41 13.36 -3.31
CA GLU A 351 -14.22 12.50 -3.23
C GLU A 351 -12.88 13.16 -2.87
N ALA A 352 -12.08 12.44 -2.08
CA ALA A 352 -10.72 12.81 -1.68
C ALA A 352 -9.72 11.63 -1.87
N PRO A 353 -9.37 11.30 -3.13
CA PRO A 353 -8.71 10.04 -3.45
C PRO A 353 -7.18 10.09 -3.33
N ILE A 354 -6.53 8.94 -3.44
CA ILE A 354 -5.07 8.73 -3.59
C ILE A 354 -4.27 9.12 -2.35
N ASP A 355 -3.89 10.39 -2.17
CA ASP A 355 -2.98 10.83 -1.12
C ASP A 355 -3.10 12.32 -0.79
N GLU A 356 -2.43 12.77 0.29
CA GLU A 356 -2.42 14.17 0.69
C GLU A 356 -1.92 15.10 -0.42
N ARG A 357 -0.83 14.76 -1.12
CA ARG A 357 -0.19 15.64 -2.10
C ARG A 357 -1.18 16.00 -3.22
N ARG A 358 -1.92 15.01 -3.70
CA ARG A 358 -3.00 15.18 -4.66
C ARG A 358 -4.10 16.09 -4.11
N ASN A 359 -4.54 15.85 -2.88
CA ASN A 359 -5.67 16.57 -2.30
C ASN A 359 -5.33 18.03 -1.92
N LEU A 360 -4.10 18.32 -1.51
CA LEU A 360 -3.63 19.70 -1.34
C LEU A 360 -3.67 20.47 -2.66
N ALA A 361 -3.23 19.85 -3.77
CA ALA A 361 -3.29 20.48 -5.08
C ALA A 361 -4.74 20.72 -5.54
N VAL A 362 -5.65 19.77 -5.28
CA VAL A 362 -7.10 19.95 -5.54
C VAL A 362 -7.69 21.08 -4.72
N ILE A 363 -7.35 21.18 -3.42
CA ILE A 363 -7.80 22.27 -2.54
C ILE A 363 -7.31 23.63 -3.07
N ASP A 364 -6.03 23.74 -3.44
CA ASP A 364 -5.48 24.97 -4.01
C ASP A 364 -6.19 25.38 -5.30
N GLU A 365 -6.52 24.41 -6.17
CA GLU A 365 -7.27 24.66 -7.39
C GLU A 365 -8.71 25.12 -7.11
N VAL A 366 -9.39 24.53 -6.13
CA VAL A 366 -10.72 24.99 -5.70
C VAL A 366 -10.66 26.43 -5.18
N VAL A 367 -9.67 26.76 -4.34
CA VAL A 367 -9.47 28.12 -3.83
C VAL A 367 -9.13 29.08 -4.97
N ARG A 368 -8.41 28.65 -6.00
CA ARG A 368 -8.15 29.47 -7.19
C ARG A 368 -9.42 29.75 -8.00
N LEU A 369 -10.30 28.76 -8.13
CA LEU A 369 -11.58 28.88 -8.86
C LEU A 369 -12.60 29.73 -8.09
N VAL A 370 -12.67 29.56 -6.77
CA VAL A 370 -13.69 30.17 -5.90
C VAL A 370 -13.05 30.75 -4.62
N PRO A 371 -12.27 31.84 -4.73
CA PRO A 371 -11.38 32.31 -3.64
C PRO A 371 -12.08 32.83 -2.39
N ASP A 372 -13.33 33.29 -2.52
CA ASP A 372 -14.06 33.93 -1.42
C ASP A 372 -14.94 32.96 -0.62
N LYS A 373 -14.97 31.67 -0.99
CA LYS A 373 -15.85 30.67 -0.37
C LYS A 373 -15.05 29.54 0.28
N PRO A 374 -15.38 29.14 1.52
CA PRO A 374 -14.75 28.00 2.16
C PRO A 374 -15.16 26.68 1.49
N ILE A 375 -14.25 25.71 1.48
CA ILE A 375 -14.60 24.30 1.28
C ILE A 375 -15.27 23.83 2.57
N ARG A 376 -16.61 23.75 2.57
CA ARG A 376 -17.38 23.43 3.78
C ARG A 376 -17.62 21.94 3.95
N PHE A 377 -17.84 21.23 2.85
CA PHE A 377 -18.21 19.81 2.85
C PHE A 377 -17.30 18.99 1.95
N LEU A 378 -16.89 17.83 2.44
CA LEU A 378 -16.35 16.75 1.63
C LEU A 378 -17.37 15.61 1.62
N ILE A 379 -17.88 15.26 0.44
CA ILE A 379 -18.72 14.08 0.24
C ILE A 379 -17.79 12.91 -0.08
N ASN A 380 -17.63 11.98 0.85
CA ASN A 380 -16.92 10.73 0.61
C ASN A 380 -17.90 9.68 0.09
N THR A 381 -17.54 9.03 -1.01
CA THR A 381 -18.42 8.03 -1.62
C THR A 381 -18.40 6.71 -0.87
N HIS A 382 -17.21 6.18 -0.53
CA HIS A 382 -17.04 4.91 0.16
C HIS A 382 -15.64 4.75 0.77
N GLN A 383 -15.41 3.60 1.40
CA GLN A 383 -14.27 3.33 2.28
C GLN A 383 -13.03 2.68 1.64
N HIS A 384 -13.01 2.46 0.33
CA HIS A 384 -11.81 1.88 -0.28
C HIS A 384 -10.63 2.83 -0.13
N HIS A 385 -9.44 2.28 0.12
CA HIS A 385 -8.28 3.07 0.53
C HIS A 385 -7.90 4.14 -0.50
N ASP A 386 -8.01 3.82 -1.79
CA ASP A 386 -7.76 4.72 -2.91
C ASP A 386 -8.77 5.88 -3.03
N HIS A 387 -9.91 5.79 -2.35
CA HIS A 387 -10.92 6.84 -2.25
C HIS A 387 -10.82 7.70 -0.98
N ILE A 388 -10.06 7.27 0.02
CA ILE A 388 -10.02 7.92 1.35
C ILE A 388 -8.66 8.50 1.75
N GLY A 389 -7.64 8.35 0.92
CA GLY A 389 -6.28 8.85 1.20
C GLY A 389 -6.21 10.36 1.50
N GLY A 390 -7.21 11.14 1.07
CA GLY A 390 -7.31 12.58 1.31
C GLY A 390 -8.21 13.01 2.47
N LEU A 391 -8.90 12.09 3.17
CA LEU A 391 -9.90 12.48 4.19
C LEU A 391 -9.30 13.38 5.28
N ARG A 392 -8.10 13.03 5.77
CA ARG A 392 -7.39 13.81 6.80
C ARG A 392 -7.03 15.21 6.33
N THR A 393 -6.69 15.37 5.06
CA THR A 393 -6.37 16.66 4.44
C THR A 393 -7.57 17.61 4.49
N TYR A 394 -8.76 17.14 4.11
CA TYR A 394 -9.98 17.94 4.18
C TYR A 394 -10.45 18.20 5.61
N MET A 395 -10.29 17.22 6.50
CA MET A 395 -10.58 17.40 7.92
C MET A 395 -9.71 18.50 8.55
N HIS A 396 -8.42 18.53 8.20
CA HIS A 396 -7.47 19.53 8.69
C HIS A 396 -7.86 20.96 8.31
N ILE A 397 -8.41 21.18 7.10
CA ILE A 397 -8.89 22.51 6.69
C ILE A 397 -10.29 22.86 7.23
N GLY A 398 -10.90 21.99 8.04
CA GLY A 398 -12.18 22.23 8.70
C GLY A 398 -13.42 21.82 7.90
N ALA A 399 -13.27 21.05 6.81
CA ALA A 399 -14.42 20.54 6.07
C ALA A 399 -15.18 19.49 6.90
N THR A 400 -16.52 19.52 6.83
CA THR A 400 -17.36 18.44 7.37
C THR A 400 -17.39 17.28 6.37
N ILE A 401 -17.03 16.09 6.83
CA ILE A 401 -17.07 14.87 6.04
C ILE A 401 -18.49 14.31 6.06
N VAL A 402 -19.12 14.27 4.90
CA VAL A 402 -20.39 13.59 4.67
C VAL A 402 -20.09 12.20 4.13
N THR A 403 -20.42 11.17 4.88
CA THR A 403 -20.20 9.76 4.50
C THR A 403 -21.35 8.88 4.96
N HIS A 404 -21.43 7.65 4.48
CA HIS A 404 -22.45 6.72 4.95
C HIS A 404 -22.18 6.27 6.39
N TRP A 405 -23.23 6.12 7.20
CA TRP A 405 -23.12 5.80 8.63
C TRP A 405 -22.32 4.53 8.93
N LYS A 406 -22.29 3.58 7.98
CA LYS A 406 -21.49 2.37 8.15
C LYS A 406 -20.00 2.66 8.19
N ASN A 407 -19.51 3.67 7.47
CA ASN A 407 -18.08 4.01 7.43
C ASN A 407 -17.60 4.73 8.69
N TYR A 408 -18.53 5.19 9.54
CA TYR A 408 -18.23 6.09 10.67
C TYR A 408 -17.26 5.47 11.69
N ASP A 409 -17.49 4.23 12.11
CA ASP A 409 -16.66 3.59 13.12
C ASP A 409 -15.24 3.36 12.58
N PHE A 410 -15.12 2.80 11.37
CA PHE A 410 -13.83 2.66 10.69
C PHE A 410 -13.08 3.99 10.57
N TYR A 411 -13.76 5.05 10.12
CA TYR A 411 -13.11 6.33 9.93
C TYR A 411 -12.66 6.97 11.25
N THR A 412 -13.48 6.95 12.28
CA THR A 412 -13.16 7.60 13.56
C THR A 412 -12.14 6.82 14.39
N ARG A 413 -12.04 5.50 14.22
CA ARG A 413 -11.04 4.69 14.91
C ARG A 413 -9.73 4.56 14.15
N ASP A 414 -9.77 4.34 12.84
CA ASP A 414 -8.59 3.87 12.10
C ASP A 414 -7.97 4.97 11.23
N VAL A 415 -8.77 5.89 10.68
CA VAL A 415 -8.31 6.88 9.68
C VAL A 415 -8.11 8.26 10.31
N LEU A 416 -9.16 8.79 10.93
CA LEU A 416 -9.27 10.15 11.41
C LEU A 416 -9.05 10.16 12.93
N ASN A 417 -7.81 9.86 13.29
CA ASN A 417 -7.35 9.76 14.67
C ASN A 417 -6.02 10.53 14.86
N TYR A 418 -5.50 10.58 16.09
CA TYR A 418 -4.21 11.22 16.40
C TYR A 418 -3.00 10.27 16.28
N ALA A 419 -3.16 9.09 15.65
CA ALA A 419 -2.02 8.20 15.45
C ALA A 419 -0.97 8.92 14.60
N PRO A 420 0.31 8.93 15.03
CA PRO A 420 1.37 9.58 14.28
C PRO A 420 1.62 8.84 12.97
N ARG A 421 1.82 9.58 11.88
CA ARG A 421 2.31 9.07 10.59
C ARG A 421 3.76 9.48 10.45
N THR A 422 4.69 8.61 10.87
CA THR A 422 6.11 8.95 10.95
C THR A 422 6.86 8.76 9.64
N LEU A 423 6.36 7.91 8.74
CA LEU A 423 7.00 7.63 7.45
C LEU A 423 6.62 8.64 6.35
N ALA A 424 5.38 9.11 6.37
CA ALA A 424 4.85 10.14 5.47
C ALA A 424 3.84 11.01 6.24
N PRO A 425 4.32 11.98 7.05
CA PRO A 425 3.46 12.80 7.90
C PRO A 425 2.59 13.74 7.07
N ASP A 426 1.28 13.66 7.28
CA ASP A 426 0.29 14.58 6.72
C ASP A 426 0.02 15.79 7.63
N MET A 427 -0.78 16.74 7.15
CA MET A 427 -1.12 17.98 7.85
C MET A 427 -1.70 17.70 9.24
N VAL A 428 -2.54 16.67 9.42
CA VAL A 428 -3.09 16.30 10.73
C VAL A 428 -2.00 15.78 11.66
N SER A 429 -1.02 15.03 11.15
CA SER A 429 0.10 14.53 11.95
C SER A 429 1.08 15.63 12.33
N LEU A 430 1.32 16.59 11.43
CA LEU A 430 2.23 17.73 11.64
C LEU A 430 1.59 18.84 12.49
N TRP A 431 0.31 19.11 12.28
CA TRP A 431 -0.46 20.18 12.92
C TRP A 431 -1.86 19.67 13.34
N PRO A 432 -1.93 18.79 14.35
CA PRO A 432 -3.18 18.17 14.75
C PRO A 432 -4.21 19.21 15.22
N PRO A 433 -5.37 19.34 14.56
CA PRO A 433 -6.44 20.22 15.02
C PRO A 433 -7.10 19.63 16.28
N THR A 434 -7.50 20.50 17.21
CA THR A 434 -8.22 20.08 18.43
C THR A 434 -9.63 19.59 18.12
N GLU A 435 -10.20 20.07 17.03
CA GLU A 435 -11.54 19.78 16.51
C GLU A 435 -11.72 18.29 16.18
N LEU A 436 -10.63 17.60 15.83
CA LEU A 436 -10.65 16.15 15.61
C LEU A 436 -11.11 15.40 16.87
N ALA A 437 -10.66 15.81 18.06
CA ALA A 437 -11.08 15.21 19.33
C ALA A 437 -12.56 15.51 19.66
N GLU A 438 -13.13 16.57 19.10
CA GLU A 438 -14.50 16.98 19.38
C GLU A 438 -15.53 16.21 18.53
N GLY A 439 -15.10 15.62 17.41
CA GLY A 439 -15.87 14.65 16.63
C GLY A 439 -17.07 15.22 15.86
N TYR A 440 -17.28 16.54 15.84
CA TYR A 440 -18.39 17.18 15.11
C TYR A 440 -18.13 17.34 13.60
N GLN A 441 -16.98 16.90 13.10
CA GLN A 441 -16.59 17.06 11.69
C GLN A 441 -17.24 16.02 10.75
N TYR A 442 -18.32 15.36 11.18
CA TYR A 442 -19.04 14.37 10.37
C TYR A 442 -20.53 14.64 10.27
N GLU A 443 -21.07 14.31 9.11
CA GLU A 443 -22.50 14.11 8.92
C GLU A 443 -22.75 12.75 8.27
N THR A 444 -23.41 11.85 8.99
CA THR A 444 -23.62 10.48 8.52
C THR A 444 -24.91 10.35 7.72
N VAL A 445 -24.82 9.78 6.52
CA VAL A 445 -25.95 9.47 5.66
C VAL A 445 -26.42 8.04 5.94
N ARG A 446 -27.74 7.85 6.10
CA ARG A 446 -28.34 6.51 6.11
C ARG A 446 -28.89 6.10 4.75
N GLU A 447 -29.72 6.96 4.18
CA GLU A 447 -30.40 6.67 2.91
C GLU A 447 -30.28 7.85 1.96
N ASN A 448 -30.56 9.06 2.47
CA ASN A 448 -30.58 10.29 1.70
C ASN A 448 -30.05 11.44 2.55
N TYR A 449 -29.40 12.40 1.89
CA TYR A 449 -28.89 13.63 2.46
C TYR A 449 -28.93 14.73 1.40
N TRP A 450 -29.16 15.97 1.81
CA TRP A 450 -29.31 17.09 0.89
C TRP A 450 -28.46 18.27 1.33
N LEU A 451 -27.65 18.79 0.41
CA LEU A 451 -27.09 20.14 0.50
C LEU A 451 -27.92 21.09 -0.38
N HIS A 452 -28.20 22.28 0.11
CA HIS A 452 -29.07 23.25 -0.56
C HIS A 452 -28.80 24.68 -0.04
N ASP A 453 -28.84 25.67 -0.94
CA ASP A 453 -28.66 27.09 -0.61
C ASP A 453 -29.79 28.01 -1.13
N GLY A 454 -30.90 27.42 -1.59
CA GLY A 454 -32.01 28.13 -2.24
C GLY A 454 -31.92 28.20 -3.76
N THR A 455 -30.73 28.07 -4.34
CA THR A 455 -30.46 28.21 -5.79
C THR A 455 -29.93 26.92 -6.42
N ARG A 456 -29.11 26.17 -5.69
CA ARG A 456 -28.58 24.86 -6.05
C ARG A 456 -28.95 23.83 -4.99
N SER A 457 -29.05 22.58 -5.42
CA SER A 457 -29.21 21.43 -4.52
C SER A 457 -28.34 20.28 -4.97
N MET A 458 -27.86 19.50 -4.00
CA MET A 458 -27.17 18.23 -4.23
C MET A 458 -27.81 17.15 -3.37
N HIS A 459 -28.30 16.09 -4.01
CA HIS A 459 -28.88 14.92 -3.38
C HIS A 459 -27.83 13.82 -3.26
N VAL A 460 -27.40 13.54 -2.03
CA VAL A 460 -26.53 12.41 -1.73
C VAL A 460 -27.39 11.22 -1.33
N SER A 461 -27.18 10.06 -1.94
CA SER A 461 -28.02 8.87 -1.72
C SER A 461 -27.22 7.57 -1.69
N TYR A 462 -27.66 6.63 -0.85
CA TYR A 462 -27.04 5.32 -0.69
C TYR A 462 -27.47 4.35 -1.81
N VAL A 463 -26.50 3.82 -2.56
CA VAL A 463 -26.74 2.83 -3.61
C VAL A 463 -26.65 1.42 -3.03
N HIS A 464 -27.74 0.65 -3.16
CA HIS A 464 -27.82 -0.70 -2.59
C HIS A 464 -28.72 -1.62 -3.44
N PRO A 465 -28.41 -2.93 -3.56
CA PRO A 465 -27.23 -3.63 -3.04
C PRO A 465 -26.00 -3.50 -3.95
N LEU A 466 -24.81 -3.56 -3.37
CA LEU A 466 -23.54 -3.58 -4.10
C LEU A 466 -22.66 -4.77 -3.69
N ARG A 467 -21.94 -5.32 -4.66
CA ARG A 467 -20.90 -6.35 -4.49
C ARG A 467 -19.55 -5.71 -4.19
N LEU A 468 -19.25 -4.58 -4.80
CA LEU A 468 -18.04 -3.79 -4.59
C LEU A 468 -17.84 -3.44 -3.11
N VAL A 469 -18.73 -2.62 -2.54
CA VAL A 469 -18.60 -2.12 -1.17
C VAL A 469 -19.95 -1.84 -0.55
N GLU A 470 -20.05 -1.93 0.77
CA GLU A 470 -21.21 -1.47 1.51
C GLU A 470 -21.09 0.01 1.90
N GLY A 471 -22.22 0.73 1.87
CA GLY A 471 -22.27 2.14 2.26
C GLY A 471 -21.82 3.11 1.17
N MET A 472 -21.75 2.68 -0.10
CA MET A 472 -21.39 3.59 -1.19
C MET A 472 -22.48 4.62 -1.47
N LEU A 473 -22.10 5.90 -1.46
CA LEU A 473 -22.95 7.03 -1.80
C LEU A 473 -22.70 7.50 -3.25
N VAL A 474 -23.74 8.05 -3.85
CA VAL A 474 -23.65 8.87 -5.08
C VAL A 474 -24.23 10.25 -4.80
N ALA A 475 -23.77 11.26 -5.55
CA ALA A 475 -24.27 12.63 -5.47
C ALA A 475 -24.96 13.01 -6.78
N TYR A 476 -26.19 13.52 -6.71
CA TYR A 476 -26.97 13.97 -7.86
C TYR A 476 -27.23 15.47 -7.78
N LEU A 477 -26.99 16.17 -8.88
CA LEU A 477 -27.25 17.61 -9.04
C LEU A 477 -28.48 17.80 -9.94
N PRO A 478 -29.67 18.12 -9.38
CA PRO A 478 -30.91 18.15 -10.16
C PRO A 478 -30.97 19.26 -11.20
N ASN A 479 -30.38 20.43 -10.94
CA ASN A 479 -30.40 21.55 -11.89
C ASN A 479 -29.52 21.25 -13.11
N GLU A 480 -28.38 20.62 -12.88
CA GLU A 480 -27.40 20.25 -13.89
C GLU A 480 -27.68 18.88 -14.52
N ARG A 481 -28.60 18.10 -13.94
CA ARG A 481 -28.95 16.71 -14.34
C ARG A 481 -27.72 15.80 -14.40
N MET A 482 -26.82 15.97 -13.42
CA MET A 482 -25.56 15.23 -13.32
C MET A 482 -25.58 14.25 -12.15
N LEU A 483 -25.19 13.01 -12.40
CA LEU A 483 -24.95 12.00 -11.37
C LEU A 483 -23.46 11.78 -11.21
N ILE A 484 -22.93 12.15 -10.05
CA ILE A 484 -21.55 11.92 -9.65
C ILE A 484 -21.49 10.61 -8.88
N GLU A 485 -20.67 9.68 -9.36
CA GLU A 485 -20.48 8.36 -8.76
C GLU A 485 -18.99 7.99 -8.76
N ALA A 486 -18.60 7.09 -7.87
CA ALA A 486 -17.19 6.71 -7.75
C ALA A 486 -16.78 5.63 -8.75
N ALA A 487 -16.89 4.37 -8.33
CA ALA A 487 -16.35 3.19 -9.00
C ALA A 487 -17.46 2.23 -9.46
N LEU A 488 -18.66 2.74 -9.73
CA LEU A 488 -19.78 1.93 -10.22
C LEU A 488 -19.81 1.86 -11.72
N TYR A 489 -19.26 2.84 -12.45
CA TYR A 489 -19.11 2.80 -13.89
C TYR A 489 -17.89 3.58 -14.39
N ASP A 490 -16.86 2.86 -14.81
CA ASP A 490 -15.65 3.44 -15.37
C ASP A 490 -15.72 3.42 -16.91
N PRO A 491 -16.13 4.51 -17.59
CA PRO A 491 -16.23 4.53 -19.03
C PRO A 491 -14.83 4.32 -19.65
N PRO A 492 -14.70 3.42 -20.64
CA PRO A 492 -13.41 3.18 -21.26
C PRO A 492 -12.86 4.45 -21.91
N ARG A 493 -11.53 4.59 -21.86
CA ARG A 493 -10.82 5.62 -22.64
C ARG A 493 -11.14 5.44 -24.14
N PRO A 494 -11.16 6.51 -24.95
CA PRO A 494 -11.30 6.39 -26.39
C PRO A 494 -10.38 5.33 -26.99
N GLY A 495 -10.96 4.33 -27.67
CA GLY A 495 -10.21 3.26 -28.32
C GLY A 495 -9.69 2.15 -27.41
N ALA A 496 -9.92 2.22 -26.09
CA ALA A 496 -9.63 1.11 -25.17
C ALA A 496 -10.82 0.15 -25.09
N PRO A 497 -10.59 -1.16 -24.92
CA PRO A 497 -11.67 -2.10 -24.64
C PRO A 497 -12.27 -1.80 -23.26
N GLY A 498 -13.58 -1.57 -23.21
CA GLY A 498 -14.33 -1.52 -21.95
C GLY A 498 -14.75 -2.92 -21.48
N PRO A 499 -15.32 -3.04 -20.27
CA PRO A 499 -15.93 -4.30 -19.84
C PRO A 499 -16.95 -4.76 -20.88
N ALA A 500 -16.86 -6.02 -21.30
CA ALA A 500 -17.69 -6.57 -22.36
C ALA A 500 -19.17 -6.67 -21.96
N GLU A 501 -19.46 -6.80 -20.66
CA GLU A 501 -20.78 -7.07 -20.11
C GLU A 501 -21.02 -6.29 -18.81
N PRO A 502 -22.25 -5.82 -18.53
CA PRO A 502 -22.58 -5.18 -17.28
C PRO A 502 -22.55 -6.19 -16.11
N ASN A 503 -21.78 -5.87 -15.07
CA ASN A 503 -21.84 -6.55 -13.76
C ASN A 503 -23.11 -6.22 -12.92
N ALA A 504 -23.20 -6.80 -11.72
CA ALA A 504 -24.35 -6.62 -10.82
C ALA A 504 -24.48 -5.20 -10.27
N ASP A 505 -23.37 -4.49 -10.11
CA ASP A 505 -23.29 -3.16 -9.51
C ASP A 505 -23.75 -2.08 -10.50
N HIS A 506 -23.39 -2.20 -11.78
CA HIS A 506 -23.99 -1.39 -12.85
C HIS A 506 -25.53 -1.50 -12.86
N ARG A 507 -26.04 -2.73 -12.76
CA ARG A 507 -27.51 -2.96 -12.69
C ARG A 507 -28.12 -2.36 -11.42
N SER A 508 -27.40 -2.34 -10.30
CA SER A 508 -27.86 -1.70 -9.07
C SER A 508 -27.92 -0.18 -9.20
N LEU A 509 -26.92 0.45 -9.83
CA LEU A 509 -26.93 1.89 -10.11
C LEU A 509 -28.12 2.28 -11.00
N LEU A 510 -28.35 1.55 -12.10
CA LEU A 510 -29.50 1.81 -12.98
C LEU A 510 -30.85 1.69 -12.23
N ARG A 511 -31.02 0.65 -11.42
CA ARG A 511 -32.22 0.48 -10.59
C ARG A 511 -32.35 1.60 -9.56
N HIS A 512 -31.26 2.06 -8.97
CA HIS A 512 -31.25 3.14 -7.98
C HIS A 512 -31.76 4.45 -8.58
N VAL A 513 -31.18 4.85 -9.71
CA VAL A 513 -31.60 6.03 -10.48
C VAL A 513 -33.07 5.93 -10.88
N THR A 514 -33.50 4.78 -11.41
CA THR A 514 -34.88 4.54 -11.83
C THR A 514 -35.87 4.60 -10.65
N ARG A 515 -35.53 3.96 -9.53
CA ARG A 515 -36.37 3.90 -8.32
C ARG A 515 -36.58 5.26 -7.69
N LEU A 516 -35.55 6.10 -7.67
CA LEU A 516 -35.62 7.46 -7.13
C LEU A 516 -36.22 8.46 -8.14
N GLY A 517 -36.39 8.06 -9.40
CA GLY A 517 -36.90 8.93 -10.46
C GLY A 517 -35.96 10.09 -10.76
N LEU A 518 -34.64 9.87 -10.68
CA LEU A 518 -33.66 10.92 -10.97
C LEU A 518 -33.60 11.15 -12.48
N ASP A 519 -33.61 12.42 -12.88
CA ASP A 519 -33.54 12.83 -14.27
C ASP A 519 -32.09 13.14 -14.65
N VAL A 520 -31.36 12.10 -15.08
CA VAL A 520 -29.91 12.15 -15.32
C VAL A 520 -29.62 12.29 -16.82
N GLU A 521 -28.84 13.31 -17.19
CA GLU A 521 -28.31 13.49 -18.55
C GLU A 521 -26.84 13.10 -18.65
N THR A 522 -26.06 13.33 -17.60
CA THR A 522 -24.62 13.06 -17.58
C THR A 522 -24.25 12.25 -16.34
N ILE A 523 -23.45 11.20 -16.52
CA ILE A 523 -22.77 10.49 -15.43
C ILE A 523 -21.32 10.99 -15.34
N VAL A 524 -20.90 11.35 -14.14
CA VAL A 524 -19.59 11.93 -13.82
C VAL A 524 -18.87 10.95 -12.89
N PRO A 525 -18.04 10.06 -13.43
CA PRO A 525 -17.32 9.08 -12.64
C PRO A 525 -16.09 9.71 -11.97
N ILE A 526 -15.74 9.23 -10.78
CA ILE A 526 -14.45 9.53 -10.15
C ILE A 526 -13.31 8.92 -10.97
N HIS A 527 -13.54 7.82 -11.70
CA HIS A 527 -12.57 7.26 -12.61
C HIS A 527 -12.89 7.58 -14.08
N GLY A 528 -11.93 8.15 -14.78
CA GLY A 528 -12.08 8.44 -16.21
C GLY A 528 -12.77 9.78 -16.45
N ARG A 529 -13.78 9.80 -17.33
CA ARG A 529 -14.35 11.05 -17.87
C ARG A 529 -15.87 11.06 -17.82
N PRO A 530 -16.51 12.24 -17.75
CA PRO A 530 -17.95 12.38 -17.88
C PRO A 530 -18.44 11.82 -19.21
N VAL A 531 -19.59 11.14 -19.20
CA VAL A 531 -20.26 10.65 -20.42
C VAL A 531 -21.78 10.83 -20.33
N PRO A 532 -22.51 10.85 -21.47
CA PRO A 532 -23.96 10.87 -21.44
C PRO A 532 -24.54 9.67 -20.71
N TRP A 533 -25.57 9.90 -19.89
CA TRP A 533 -26.28 8.83 -19.17
C TRP A 533 -26.83 7.75 -20.12
N SER A 534 -27.21 8.12 -21.34
CA SER A 534 -27.66 7.17 -22.36
C SER A 534 -26.61 6.12 -22.69
N GLN A 535 -25.32 6.47 -22.66
CA GLN A 535 -24.24 5.52 -22.92
C GLN A 535 -24.19 4.43 -21.83
N PHE A 536 -24.32 4.82 -20.56
CA PHE A 536 -24.40 3.87 -19.44
C PHE A 536 -25.68 3.03 -19.51
N ALA A 537 -26.83 3.67 -19.75
CA ALA A 537 -28.11 3.00 -19.83
C ALA A 537 -28.17 1.97 -20.98
N GLU A 538 -27.60 2.29 -22.14
CA GLU A 538 -27.45 1.37 -23.27
C GLU A 538 -26.52 0.20 -22.92
N PHE A 539 -25.39 0.48 -22.26
CA PHE A 539 -24.46 -0.56 -21.80
C PHE A 539 -25.13 -1.55 -20.83
N VAL A 540 -25.98 -1.08 -19.92
CA VAL A 540 -26.67 -1.94 -18.95
C VAL A 540 -27.93 -2.59 -19.51
N GLY A 541 -28.64 -1.89 -20.41
CA GLY A 541 -29.97 -2.25 -20.92
C GLY A 541 -29.99 -2.94 -22.28
N GLY A 542 -28.85 -3.11 -22.96
CA GLY A 542 -28.75 -3.87 -24.19
C GLY A 542 -28.96 -5.37 -23.96
N GLU A 543 -30.21 -5.84 -24.08
CA GLU A 543 -30.55 -7.25 -24.37
C GLU A 543 -30.90 -7.44 -25.85
#